data_AF-A0A1Z8MA71-F1
#
_entry.id   AF-A0A1Z8MA71-F1
#
_cell.length_a   1.000
_cell.length_b   1.000
_cell.length_c   1.000
_cell.angle_alpha   90.00
_cell.angle_beta   90.00
_cell.angle_gamma   90.00
#
_symmetry.space_group_name_H-M   'P 1'
#
loop_
_entity.id
_entity.type
_entity.pdbx_description
1 polymer ?
#
loop_
_entity_poly.entity_id
_entity_poly.type
_entity_poly.pdbx_seq_one_letter_code
_entity_poly.pdbx_strand_id
1 'polypeptide(L)'
;MTENLRPLSRESERYWGIISPKLDVSGNGQLIDPPAVPGERWGKFLADVSGIQRLSWTTTWGNNAHFQLHSFENGIDYPKKIWDIAFSGDIYSPLVVVADIDKDENLEVVLSTWNGVIAYDLTSGVEKYRCTYRSEHGRQYGFFGAHVHSSGQVYLVVIGDFAGHIGVLTVENGALINLWYKTFDTESAQGIDRRFTINTVGPSPVADFNGDGSQEILMNVLPRKMNLKNLYRHYK
;
A
#
# COMPACT_ATOMS: atom_id res chain seq x y z
N MET A 1 -41.91 -3.48 8.79
CA MET A 1 -41.46 -4.74 8.18
C MET A 1 -39.99 -4.58 7.87
N THR A 2 -39.12 -5.12 8.71
CA THR A 2 -37.71 -5.30 8.36
C THR A 2 -37.65 -6.58 7.55
N GLU A 3 -37.58 -6.47 6.22
CA GLU A 3 -37.16 -7.60 5.42
C GLU A 3 -35.78 -8.01 5.93
N ASN A 4 -35.70 -9.21 6.51
CA ASN A 4 -34.43 -9.80 6.85
C ASN A 4 -33.67 -9.99 5.55
N LEU A 5 -32.74 -9.08 5.26
CA LEU A 5 -31.80 -9.22 4.16
C LEU A 5 -31.15 -10.58 4.31
N ARG A 6 -31.38 -11.47 3.34
CA ARG A 6 -30.70 -12.76 3.32
C ARG A 6 -29.22 -12.48 3.11
N PRO A 7 -28.33 -12.99 3.96
CA PRO A 7 -26.90 -12.86 3.72
C PRO A 7 -26.55 -13.48 2.36
N LEU A 8 -25.63 -12.85 1.65
CA LEU A 8 -25.10 -13.39 0.40
C LEU A 8 -24.42 -14.73 0.65
N SER A 9 -24.48 -15.63 -0.32
CA SER A 9 -23.64 -16.83 -0.28
C SER A 9 -22.16 -16.43 -0.48
N ARG A 10 -21.23 -17.26 0.01
CA ARG A 10 -19.78 -17.07 -0.22
C ARG A 10 -19.43 -16.98 -1.70
N GLU A 11 -20.16 -17.67 -2.57
CA GLU A 11 -19.97 -17.58 -4.02
C GLU A 11 -20.41 -16.22 -4.57
N SER A 12 -21.57 -15.72 -4.13
CA SER A 12 -22.03 -14.38 -4.48
C SER A 12 -21.08 -13.31 -3.94
N GLU A 13 -20.59 -13.45 -2.71
CA GLU A 13 -19.59 -12.56 -2.14
C GLU A 13 -18.31 -12.53 -3.00
N ARG A 14 -17.83 -13.67 -3.49
CA ARG A 14 -16.68 -13.72 -4.42
C ARG A 14 -17.00 -13.11 -5.77
N TYR A 15 -18.17 -13.39 -6.33
CA TYR A 15 -18.60 -12.84 -7.62
C TYR A 15 -18.62 -11.30 -7.60
N TRP A 16 -19.07 -10.72 -6.49
CA TRP A 16 -19.09 -9.27 -6.27
C TRP A 16 -17.76 -8.69 -5.74
N GLY A 17 -16.72 -9.51 -5.56
CA GLY A 17 -15.43 -9.07 -5.03
C GLY A 17 -15.48 -8.62 -3.56
N ILE A 18 -16.49 -9.03 -2.80
CA ILE A 18 -16.64 -8.73 -1.36
C ILE A 18 -15.60 -9.49 -0.55
N ILE A 19 -15.27 -10.71 -0.97
CA ILE A 19 -14.18 -11.50 -0.40
C ILE A 19 -13.17 -11.87 -1.48
N SER A 20 -11.92 -12.03 -1.06
CA SER A 20 -10.81 -12.39 -1.94
C SER A 20 -11.10 -13.70 -2.70
N PRO A 21 -10.63 -13.80 -3.95
CA PRO A 21 -10.68 -15.06 -4.68
C PRO A 21 -9.82 -16.11 -3.96
N LYS A 22 -10.17 -17.38 -4.16
CA LYS A 22 -9.29 -18.48 -3.75
C LYS A 22 -8.01 -18.47 -4.58
N LEU A 23 -6.91 -18.91 -3.99
CA LEU A 23 -5.59 -18.94 -4.61
C LEU A 23 -5.05 -20.37 -4.66
N ASP A 24 -4.39 -20.72 -5.76
CA ASP A 24 -3.49 -21.88 -5.81
C ASP A 24 -2.12 -21.44 -5.30
N VAL A 25 -1.91 -21.57 -3.99
CA VAL A 25 -0.72 -21.01 -3.36
C VAL A 25 0.55 -21.81 -3.66
N SER A 26 0.41 -23.12 -3.87
CA SER A 26 1.52 -24.04 -4.11
C SER A 26 1.79 -24.35 -5.58
N GLY A 27 0.91 -23.93 -6.49
CA GLY A 27 1.03 -24.19 -7.92
C GLY A 27 0.66 -25.63 -8.31
N ASN A 28 -0.19 -26.31 -7.52
CA ASN A 28 -0.59 -27.70 -7.74
C ASN A 28 -2.06 -27.84 -8.24
N GLY A 29 -2.71 -26.72 -8.54
CA GLY A 29 -4.10 -26.64 -8.98
C GLY A 29 -5.13 -26.59 -7.85
N GLN A 30 -4.73 -26.73 -6.58
CA GLN A 30 -5.66 -26.72 -5.45
C GLN A 30 -5.92 -25.28 -4.97
N LEU A 31 -7.15 -24.81 -5.18
CA LEU A 31 -7.59 -23.50 -4.71
C LEU A 31 -7.96 -23.49 -3.22
N ILE A 32 -7.32 -22.62 -2.44
CA ILE A 32 -7.57 -22.44 -1.02
C ILE A 32 -7.99 -21.01 -0.68
N ASP A 33 -8.59 -20.83 0.50
CA ASP A 33 -8.74 -19.52 1.13
C ASP A 33 -7.44 -19.24 1.94
N PRO A 34 -6.56 -18.33 1.47
CA PRO A 34 -5.30 -18.08 2.16
C PRO A 34 -5.54 -17.48 3.56
N PRO A 35 -4.69 -17.81 4.56
CA PRO A 35 -4.84 -17.28 5.90
C PRO A 35 -4.48 -15.79 5.94
N ALA A 36 -5.39 -14.99 6.48
CA ALA A 36 -5.19 -13.55 6.64
C ALA A 36 -4.08 -13.26 7.67
N VAL A 37 -3.08 -12.47 7.26
CA VAL A 37 -2.04 -11.92 8.13
C VAL A 37 -1.90 -10.40 7.94
N PRO A 38 -1.28 -9.67 8.89
CA PRO A 38 -1.19 -8.21 8.81
C PRO A 38 -0.50 -7.72 7.54
N GLY A 39 -1.20 -6.84 6.80
CA GLY A 39 -0.67 -6.18 5.60
C GLY A 39 -0.29 -7.14 4.47
N GLU A 40 -0.96 -8.29 4.37
CA GLU A 40 -0.61 -9.30 3.39
C GLU A 40 -0.80 -8.84 1.94
N ARG A 41 0.13 -9.25 1.09
CA ARG A 41 0.01 -9.16 -0.36
C ARG A 41 0.50 -10.46 -0.97
N TRP A 42 -0.39 -11.12 -1.69
CA TRP A 42 -0.11 -12.37 -2.39
C TRP A 42 0.19 -12.09 -3.86
N GLY A 43 1.17 -12.79 -4.43
CA GLY A 43 1.51 -12.63 -5.84
C GLY A 43 2.61 -13.57 -6.30
N LYS A 44 2.74 -13.67 -7.63
CA LYS A 44 3.88 -14.34 -8.25
C LYS A 44 5.03 -13.36 -8.39
N PHE A 45 5.85 -13.28 -7.35
CA PHE A 45 6.93 -12.31 -7.23
C PHE A 45 8.26 -12.89 -7.70
N LEU A 46 8.48 -14.18 -7.45
CA LEU A 46 9.68 -14.90 -7.87
C LEU A 46 9.30 -15.83 -9.02
N ALA A 47 9.76 -15.51 -10.23
CA ALA A 47 9.34 -16.18 -11.47
C ALA A 47 9.69 -17.69 -11.46
N ASP A 48 10.85 -18.05 -10.93
CA ASP A 48 11.39 -19.41 -10.98
C ASP A 48 10.89 -20.35 -9.87
N VAL A 49 10.06 -19.85 -8.96
CA VAL A 49 9.50 -20.67 -7.87
C VAL A 49 8.14 -21.20 -8.31
N SER A 50 7.76 -22.46 -8.03
CA SER A 50 6.45 -23.01 -8.47
C SER A 50 5.27 -22.40 -7.72
N GLY A 51 5.38 -22.23 -6.40
CA GLY A 51 4.38 -21.57 -5.57
C GLY A 51 4.30 -20.06 -5.78
N ILE A 52 3.28 -19.43 -5.22
CA ILE A 52 3.20 -17.97 -5.09
C ILE A 52 3.87 -17.53 -3.80
N GLN A 53 4.10 -16.23 -3.68
CA GLN A 53 4.71 -15.62 -2.52
C GLN A 53 3.71 -14.73 -1.77
N ARG A 54 3.98 -14.51 -0.47
CA ARG A 54 3.30 -13.55 0.38
C ARG A 54 4.30 -12.58 0.99
N LEU A 55 4.09 -11.30 0.74
CA LEU A 55 4.62 -10.22 1.54
C LEU A 55 3.70 -10.00 2.74
N SER A 56 4.24 -9.87 3.93
CA SER A 56 3.43 -9.67 5.14
C SER A 56 4.21 -9.00 6.26
N TRP A 57 3.49 -8.47 7.24
CA TRP A 57 4.05 -7.92 8.45
C TRP A 57 3.73 -8.79 9.67
N THR A 58 4.61 -8.82 10.66
CA THR A 58 4.29 -9.43 11.98
C THR A 58 3.27 -8.62 12.75
N THR A 59 3.25 -7.31 12.57
CA THR A 59 2.23 -6.36 13.03
C THR A 59 2.18 -5.21 12.03
N THR A 60 1.04 -4.52 11.89
CA THR A 60 0.93 -3.28 11.10
C THR A 60 0.92 -2.02 11.99
N TRP A 61 1.23 -2.17 13.27
CA TRP A 61 1.17 -1.12 14.29
C TRP A 61 2.36 -1.20 15.26
N GLY A 62 2.97 -0.04 15.55
CA GLY A 62 4.03 0.11 16.56
C GLY A 62 5.45 0.08 15.96
N ASN A 63 6.46 -0.17 16.80
CA ASN A 63 7.88 -0.01 16.43
C ASN A 63 8.70 -1.31 16.41
N ASN A 64 8.06 -2.47 16.63
CA ASN A 64 8.71 -3.78 16.69
C ASN A 64 8.16 -4.71 15.59
N ALA A 65 8.19 -4.22 14.35
CA ALA A 65 7.62 -4.95 13.23
C ALA A 65 8.70 -5.56 12.35
N HIS A 66 8.35 -6.71 11.78
CA HIS A 66 9.15 -7.36 10.76
C HIS A 66 8.34 -7.40 9.47
N PHE A 67 8.99 -7.06 8.36
CA PHE A 67 8.47 -7.24 7.02
C PHE A 67 9.08 -8.48 6.41
N GLN A 68 8.25 -9.36 5.86
CA GLN A 68 8.65 -10.73 5.53
C GLN A 68 8.15 -11.13 4.15
N LEU A 69 8.97 -11.91 3.44
CA LEU A 69 8.58 -12.63 2.24
C LEU A 69 8.60 -14.13 2.53
N HIS A 70 7.46 -14.76 2.33
CA HIS A 70 7.32 -16.21 2.36
C HIS A 70 6.97 -16.73 0.97
N SER A 71 7.46 -17.91 0.64
CA SER A 71 7.13 -18.64 -0.57
C SER A 71 6.48 -19.98 -0.21
N PHE A 72 5.50 -20.39 -1.01
CA PHE A 72 4.60 -21.49 -0.68
C PHE A 72 4.75 -22.70 -1.63
N GLU A 73 5.92 -22.86 -2.26
CA GLU A 73 6.24 -23.98 -3.15
C GLU A 73 6.14 -25.35 -2.48
N ASN A 74 6.24 -25.41 -1.15
CA ASN A 74 6.12 -26.64 -0.37
C ASN A 74 4.73 -26.81 0.28
N GLY A 75 3.73 -26.04 -0.15
CA GLY A 75 2.38 -26.06 0.42
C GLY A 75 2.14 -24.97 1.46
N ILE A 76 0.85 -24.76 1.81
CA ILE A 76 0.42 -23.72 2.75
C ILE A 76 0.96 -23.93 4.17
N ASP A 77 1.12 -25.20 4.57
CA ASP A 77 1.53 -25.58 5.93
C ASP A 77 3.06 -25.52 6.14
N TYR A 78 3.84 -25.45 5.05
CA TYR A 78 5.30 -25.48 5.09
C TYR A 78 5.93 -24.33 4.27
N PRO A 79 5.58 -23.06 4.54
CA PRO A 79 6.14 -21.94 3.79
C PRO A 79 7.65 -21.81 4.01
N LYS A 80 8.39 -21.52 2.93
CA LYS A 80 9.79 -21.12 2.99
C LYS A 80 9.88 -19.62 3.25
N LYS A 81 10.47 -19.20 4.36
CA LYS A 81 10.81 -17.79 4.59
C LYS A 81 12.02 -17.40 3.73
N ILE A 82 11.85 -16.45 2.82
CA ILE A 82 12.91 -15.97 1.92
C ILE A 82 13.77 -14.95 2.64
N TRP A 83 13.13 -13.94 3.25
CA TRP A 83 13.80 -12.95 4.09
C TRP A 83 12.87 -12.41 5.18
N ASP A 84 13.48 -11.74 6.15
CA ASP A 84 12.85 -11.24 7.37
C ASP A 84 13.55 -9.94 7.79
N ILE A 85 12.94 -8.81 7.48
CA ILE A 85 13.52 -7.47 7.69
C ILE A 85 12.94 -6.90 8.98
N ALA A 86 13.77 -6.73 10.00
CA ALA A 86 13.41 -5.93 11.17
C ALA A 86 13.28 -4.46 10.75
N PHE A 87 12.08 -3.91 10.86
CA PHE A 87 11.83 -2.53 10.47
C PHE A 87 12.16 -1.58 11.63
N SER A 88 12.96 -0.55 11.35
CA SER A 88 13.32 0.46 12.35
C SER A 88 12.36 1.64 12.30
N GLY A 89 11.85 2.02 13.48
CA GLY A 89 10.87 3.10 13.63
C GLY A 89 9.43 2.60 13.62
N ASP A 90 8.48 3.54 13.74
CA ASP A 90 7.08 3.17 13.81
C ASP A 90 6.50 2.83 12.44
N ILE A 91 5.81 1.70 12.40
CA ILE A 91 4.93 1.30 11.32
C ILE A 91 3.48 1.56 11.74
N TYR A 92 2.75 2.23 10.85
CA TYR A 92 1.35 2.57 11.06
C TYR A 92 0.62 2.30 9.76
N SER A 93 0.12 1.08 9.59
CA SER A 93 -0.54 0.57 8.37
C SER A 93 0.20 0.96 7.09
N PRO A 94 1.46 0.51 6.93
CA PRO A 94 2.27 0.85 5.76
C PRO A 94 1.61 0.34 4.48
N LEU A 95 1.72 1.13 3.42
CA LEU A 95 1.25 0.73 2.09
C LEU A 95 2.43 0.15 1.29
N VAL A 96 2.14 -0.91 0.54
CA VAL A 96 3.17 -1.70 -0.17
C VAL A 96 2.87 -1.70 -1.66
N VAL A 97 3.87 -1.42 -2.48
CA VAL A 97 3.86 -1.57 -3.93
C VAL A 97 5.00 -2.52 -4.33
N VAL A 98 4.79 -3.31 -5.38
CA VAL A 98 5.83 -4.14 -5.98
C VAL A 98 5.96 -3.72 -7.43
N ALA A 99 7.15 -3.30 -7.84
CA ALA A 99 7.46 -2.83 -9.18
C ALA A 99 8.98 -2.78 -9.39
N ASP A 100 9.43 -2.97 -10.62
CA ASP A 100 10.79 -2.65 -11.06
C ASP A 100 10.88 -1.12 -11.20
N ILE A 101 11.41 -0.43 -10.19
CA ILE A 101 11.39 1.04 -10.11
C ILE A 101 12.63 1.70 -10.69
N ASP A 102 13.71 0.95 -10.91
CA ASP A 102 14.97 1.43 -11.46
C ASP A 102 15.29 0.89 -12.87
N LYS A 103 14.45 -0.02 -13.39
CA LYS A 103 14.51 -0.64 -14.72
C LYS A 103 15.68 -1.59 -14.87
N ASP A 104 16.02 -2.31 -13.80
CA ASP A 104 17.08 -3.34 -13.81
C ASP A 104 16.55 -4.77 -14.04
N GLU A 105 15.28 -4.91 -14.41
CA GLU A 105 14.52 -6.16 -14.61
C GLU A 105 14.29 -6.97 -13.33
N ASN A 106 14.76 -6.50 -12.17
CA ASN A 106 14.41 -7.05 -10.87
C ASN A 106 13.29 -6.20 -10.26
N LEU A 107 12.44 -6.86 -9.48
CA LEU A 107 11.38 -6.17 -8.78
C LEU A 107 11.90 -5.62 -7.45
N GLU A 108 11.43 -4.43 -7.09
CA GLU A 108 11.51 -3.92 -5.74
C GLU A 108 10.19 -4.13 -5.00
N VAL A 109 10.29 -4.32 -3.69
CA VAL A 109 9.17 -4.04 -2.78
C VAL A 109 9.35 -2.67 -2.15
N VAL A 110 8.39 -1.80 -2.42
CA VAL A 110 8.42 -0.40 -2.05
C VAL A 110 7.40 -0.15 -0.95
N LEU A 111 7.83 0.53 0.10
CA LEU A 111 7.06 0.84 1.29
C LEU A 111 6.83 2.35 1.40
N SER A 112 5.58 2.73 1.54
CA SER A 112 5.18 4.05 2.04
C SER A 112 5.21 4.01 3.57
N THR A 113 6.05 4.85 4.17
CA THR A 113 6.42 4.80 5.59
C THR A 113 6.02 6.09 6.30
N TRP A 114 6.48 6.32 7.53
CA TRP A 114 6.06 7.52 8.25
C TRP A 114 6.68 8.81 7.71
N ASN A 115 7.91 8.75 7.19
CA ASN A 115 8.70 9.94 6.82
C ASN A 115 9.03 10.02 5.32
N GLY A 116 8.64 9.01 4.55
CA GLY A 116 9.00 8.92 3.15
C GLY A 116 8.76 7.54 2.58
N VAL A 117 9.60 7.16 1.62
CA VAL A 117 9.52 5.89 0.89
C VAL A 117 10.84 5.13 1.03
N ILE A 118 10.75 3.81 1.17
CA ILE A 118 11.90 2.89 1.19
C ILE A 118 11.62 1.79 0.18
N ALA A 119 12.63 1.40 -0.60
CA ALA A 119 12.55 0.27 -1.52
C ALA A 119 13.62 -0.77 -1.15
N TYR A 120 13.20 -2.03 -1.14
CA TYR A 120 14.07 -3.18 -0.97
C TYR A 120 14.08 -4.00 -2.25
N ASP A 121 15.23 -4.56 -2.59
CA ASP A 121 15.34 -5.63 -3.56
C ASP A 121 14.41 -6.78 -3.15
N LEU A 122 13.47 -7.18 -4.00
CA LEU A 122 12.45 -8.15 -3.62
C LEU A 122 13.03 -9.54 -3.37
N THR A 123 14.13 -9.89 -4.03
CA THR A 123 14.73 -11.23 -3.93
C THR A 123 15.54 -11.40 -2.65
N SER A 124 16.35 -10.41 -2.29
CA SER A 124 17.28 -10.45 -1.18
C SER A 124 16.78 -9.78 0.10
N GLY A 125 15.80 -8.87 -0.02
CA GLY A 125 15.35 -8.03 1.10
C GLY A 125 16.36 -6.94 1.50
N VAL A 126 17.39 -6.68 0.69
CA VAL A 126 18.36 -5.62 0.92
C VAL A 126 17.76 -4.27 0.53
N GLU A 127 17.93 -3.25 1.37
CA GLU A 127 17.50 -1.89 1.05
C GLU A 127 18.29 -1.35 -0.14
N LYS A 128 17.60 -1.03 -1.25
CA LYS A 128 18.21 -0.40 -2.44
C LYS A 128 18.10 1.12 -2.33
N TYR A 129 16.92 1.62 -1.93
CA TYR A 129 16.62 3.05 -1.98
C TYR A 129 15.86 3.55 -0.77
N ARG A 130 16.10 4.81 -0.42
CA ARG A 130 15.35 5.54 0.59
C ARG A 130 15.24 7.00 0.21
N CYS A 131 14.03 7.53 0.26
CA CYS A 131 13.77 8.95 0.12
C CYS A 131 12.95 9.44 1.31
N THR A 132 13.61 10.20 2.18
CA THR A 132 12.96 10.89 3.31
C THR A 132 12.65 12.31 2.87
N TYR A 133 11.38 12.59 2.57
CA TYR A 133 10.95 13.92 2.13
C TYR A 133 10.33 14.79 3.23
N ARG A 134 10.25 14.28 4.47
CA ARG A 134 9.89 15.07 5.65
C ARG A 134 10.64 14.61 6.90
N SER A 135 10.94 15.58 7.77
CA SER A 135 11.54 15.36 9.09
C SER A 135 10.51 14.95 10.14
N GLU A 136 9.27 15.44 10.03
CA GLU A 136 8.23 15.19 11.03
C GLU A 136 7.51 13.85 10.78
N HIS A 137 7.01 13.27 11.87
CA HIS A 137 6.13 12.11 11.81
C HIS A 137 4.79 12.47 11.16
N GLY A 138 4.40 11.73 10.12
CA GLY A 138 3.09 11.92 9.47
C GLY A 138 2.56 10.61 8.91
N ARG A 139 1.41 10.13 9.37
CA ARG A 139 0.86 8.85 8.86
C ARG A 139 0.53 9.01 7.38
N GLN A 140 1.01 8.08 6.57
CA GLN A 140 0.67 8.00 5.15
C GLN A 140 -0.49 7.02 5.04
N TYR A 141 -1.69 7.56 4.81
CA TYR A 141 -2.91 6.80 4.51
C TYR A 141 -3.52 7.43 3.26
N GLY A 142 -4.42 6.74 2.57
CA GLY A 142 -5.04 7.25 1.35
C GLY A 142 -4.65 6.39 0.15
N PHE A 143 -3.50 6.68 -0.47
CA PHE A 143 -3.02 5.90 -1.62
C PHE A 143 -1.51 5.83 -1.71
N PHE A 144 -1.03 4.68 -2.16
CA PHE A 144 0.34 4.50 -2.62
C PHE A 144 0.35 3.57 -3.84
N GLY A 145 0.93 4.02 -4.94
CA GLY A 145 0.95 3.29 -6.20
C GLY A 145 2.19 3.58 -7.04
N ALA A 146 2.53 2.64 -7.92
CA ALA A 146 3.50 2.86 -9.00
C ALA A 146 2.74 3.07 -10.31
N HIS A 147 3.21 4.02 -11.11
CA HIS A 147 2.74 4.27 -12.46
C HIS A 147 3.92 4.18 -13.43
N VAL A 148 3.75 3.44 -14.52
CA VAL A 148 4.77 3.28 -15.56
C VAL A 148 4.39 4.17 -16.74
N HIS A 149 5.20 5.19 -16.99
CA HIS A 149 5.05 6.06 -18.16
C HIS A 149 5.43 5.30 -19.43
N SER A 150 4.96 5.80 -20.59
CA SER A 150 5.23 5.21 -21.91
C SER A 150 6.73 5.04 -22.24
N SER A 151 7.59 5.84 -21.61
CA SER A 151 9.06 5.72 -21.72
C SER A 151 9.66 4.60 -20.88
N GLY A 152 8.85 3.88 -20.10
CA GLY A 152 9.29 2.91 -19.09
C GLY A 152 9.66 3.54 -17.74
N GLN A 153 9.64 4.87 -17.61
CA GLN A 153 9.94 5.51 -16.32
C GLN A 153 8.85 5.19 -15.30
N VAL A 154 9.26 4.78 -14.10
CA VAL A 154 8.35 4.48 -13.00
C VAL A 154 8.24 5.66 -12.05
N TYR A 155 7.01 6.08 -11.77
CA TYR A 155 6.66 7.11 -10.82
C TYR A 155 5.93 6.49 -9.63
N LEU A 156 6.44 6.73 -8.43
CA LEU A 156 5.81 6.35 -7.18
C LEU A 156 4.98 7.52 -6.68
N VAL A 157 3.68 7.31 -6.51
CA VAL A 157 2.73 8.35 -6.08
C VAL A 157 2.26 8.03 -4.67
N VAL A 158 2.55 8.94 -3.74
CA VAL A 158 2.03 8.91 -2.37
C VAL A 158 0.95 9.98 -2.23
N ILE A 159 -0.24 9.59 -1.81
CA ILE A 159 -1.30 10.52 -1.41
C ILE A 159 -1.60 10.25 0.05
N GLY A 160 -1.18 11.19 0.91
CA GLY A 160 -1.51 11.22 2.32
C GLY A 160 -2.84 11.92 2.55
N ASP A 161 -3.89 11.19 2.91
CA ASP A 161 -5.13 11.76 3.45
C ASP A 161 -4.97 12.13 4.94
N PHE A 162 -4.04 11.46 5.64
CA PHE A 162 -3.82 11.66 7.06
C PHE A 162 -2.87 12.82 7.33
N ALA A 163 -1.62 12.70 6.91
CA ALA A 163 -0.80 13.89 6.72
C ALA A 163 -1.13 14.43 5.33
N GLY A 164 -1.92 15.51 5.21
CA GLY A 164 -2.43 16.02 3.93
C GLY A 164 -1.33 16.43 2.94
N HIS A 165 -0.84 15.49 2.13
CA HIS A 165 0.20 15.72 1.12
C HIS A 165 0.05 14.83 -0.11
N ILE A 166 0.63 15.29 -1.23
CA ILE A 166 0.98 14.44 -2.38
C ILE A 166 2.50 14.49 -2.54
N GLY A 167 3.11 13.33 -2.76
CA GLY A 167 4.51 13.20 -3.16
C GLY A 167 4.61 12.34 -4.42
N VAL A 168 5.44 12.75 -5.36
CA VAL A 168 5.78 11.95 -6.55
C VAL A 168 7.27 11.72 -6.59
N LEU A 169 7.66 10.46 -6.62
CA LEU A 169 9.05 10.03 -6.56
C LEU A 169 9.41 9.21 -7.77
N THR A 170 10.70 9.16 -8.09
CA THR A 170 11.25 8.32 -9.17
C THR A 170 12.67 7.93 -8.81
N VAL A 171 13.16 6.81 -9.37
CA VAL A 171 14.61 6.57 -9.42
C VAL A 171 15.19 7.33 -10.60
N GLU A 172 16.18 8.17 -10.32
CA GLU A 172 16.96 8.90 -11.32
C GLU A 172 18.42 8.94 -10.88
N ASN A 173 19.36 8.69 -11.79
CA ASN A 173 20.81 8.71 -11.52
C ASN A 173 21.23 7.84 -10.30
N GLY A 174 20.59 6.69 -10.12
CA GLY A 174 20.89 5.74 -9.04
C GLY A 174 20.37 6.16 -7.66
N ALA A 175 19.47 7.14 -7.58
CA ALA A 175 18.85 7.57 -6.33
C ALA A 175 17.33 7.66 -6.47
N LEU A 176 16.61 7.26 -5.42
CA LEU A 176 15.18 7.58 -5.29
C LEU A 176 15.04 9.04 -4.88
N ILE A 177 14.53 9.86 -5.80
CA ILE A 177 14.35 11.29 -5.60
C ILE A 177 12.87 11.65 -5.50
N ASN A 178 12.58 12.70 -4.73
CA ASN A 178 11.28 13.32 -4.66
C ASN A 178 11.19 14.40 -5.76
N LEU A 179 10.48 14.11 -6.85
CA LEU A 179 10.35 15.03 -7.98
C LEU A 179 9.56 16.27 -7.59
N TRP A 180 8.46 16.07 -6.87
CA TRP A 180 7.70 17.15 -6.28
C TRP A 180 6.88 16.68 -5.11
N TYR A 181 6.61 17.63 -4.21
CA TYR A 181 5.86 17.41 -3.01
C TYR A 181 4.98 18.61 -2.72
N LYS A 182 3.71 18.36 -2.38
CA LYS A 182 2.74 19.38 -2.05
C LYS A 182 2.00 19.01 -0.78
N THR A 183 2.14 19.85 0.24
CA THR A 183 1.26 19.84 1.42
C THR A 183 0.02 20.70 1.13
N PHE A 184 -1.14 20.23 1.57
CA PHE A 184 -2.40 20.98 1.55
C PHE A 184 -3.12 20.99 2.91
N ASP A 185 -2.52 20.35 3.93
CA ASP A 185 -2.86 20.55 5.34
C ASP A 185 -1.58 20.97 6.09
N THR A 186 -1.40 22.27 6.31
CA THR A 186 -0.19 22.82 6.96
C THR A 186 -0.07 22.45 8.43
N GLU A 187 -1.14 21.93 9.05
CA GLU A 187 -1.14 21.47 10.43
C GLU A 187 -1.15 19.94 10.55
N SER A 188 -0.81 19.24 9.46
CA SER A 188 -0.81 17.78 9.34
C SER A 188 -0.01 17.03 10.41
N ALA A 189 0.97 17.69 11.03
CA ALA A 189 1.80 17.13 12.10
C ALA A 189 1.10 17.08 13.47
N GLN A 190 -0.01 17.80 13.66
CA GLN A 190 -0.64 17.96 14.98
C GLN A 190 -1.70 16.90 15.34
N GLY A 191 -1.83 15.84 14.53
CA GLY A 191 -2.78 14.75 14.76
C GLY A 191 -4.19 15.01 14.18
N ILE A 192 -5.01 13.95 14.14
CA ILE A 192 -6.31 13.95 13.42
C ILE A 192 -7.32 14.98 13.97
N ASP A 193 -7.25 15.29 15.27
CA ASP A 193 -8.23 16.16 15.93
C ASP A 193 -8.10 17.62 15.50
N ARG A 194 -6.92 18.03 15.02
CA ARG A 194 -6.60 19.42 14.71
C ARG A 194 -6.60 19.75 13.22
N ARG A 195 -7.12 18.84 12.38
CA ARG A 195 -7.20 19.09 10.93
C ARG A 195 -8.20 20.16 10.58
N PHE A 196 -7.84 20.94 9.56
CA PHE A 196 -8.68 21.95 8.93
C PHE A 196 -9.34 21.44 7.64
N THR A 197 -8.92 20.28 7.13
CA THR A 197 -9.50 19.65 5.95
C THR A 197 -9.95 18.22 6.22
N ILE A 198 -10.95 17.78 5.46
CA ILE A 198 -11.31 16.37 5.29
C ILE A 198 -10.86 15.98 3.89
N ASN A 199 -9.98 15.00 3.86
CA ASN A 199 -9.26 14.53 2.69
C ASN A 199 -9.84 13.18 2.28
N THR A 200 -10.26 13.03 1.03
CA THR A 200 -10.74 11.73 0.53
C THR A 200 -10.06 11.39 -0.79
N VAL A 201 -9.59 10.15 -0.88
CA VAL A 201 -8.89 9.59 -2.03
C VAL A 201 -9.82 8.59 -2.70
N GLY A 202 -10.01 8.73 -4.01
CA GLY A 202 -10.80 7.78 -4.80
C GLY A 202 -10.07 6.44 -4.98
N PRO A 203 -10.76 5.40 -5.48
CA PRO A 203 -10.16 4.08 -5.70
C PRO A 203 -9.08 4.07 -6.80
N SER A 204 -9.15 5.01 -7.75
CA SER A 204 -8.16 5.18 -8.83
C SER A 204 -7.80 6.67 -8.92
N PRO A 205 -7.01 7.19 -7.98
CA PRO A 205 -6.74 8.62 -7.87
C PRO A 205 -5.66 9.10 -8.85
N VAL A 206 -5.08 8.19 -9.64
CA VAL A 206 -4.07 8.50 -10.66
C VAL A 206 -4.55 7.94 -11.99
N ALA A 207 -4.80 8.82 -12.97
CA ALA A 207 -5.24 8.45 -14.31
C ALA A 207 -5.02 9.62 -15.28
N ASP A 208 -5.05 9.35 -16.58
CA ASP A 208 -5.19 10.37 -17.61
C ASP A 208 -6.65 10.87 -17.62
N PHE A 209 -6.91 12.00 -16.95
CA PHE A 209 -8.25 12.56 -16.80
C PHE A 209 -8.59 13.56 -17.90
N ASN A 210 -7.59 14.09 -18.61
CA ASN A 210 -7.77 15.10 -19.64
C ASN A 210 -7.56 14.58 -21.08
N GLY A 211 -7.08 13.35 -21.25
CA GLY A 211 -6.84 12.68 -22.52
C GLY A 211 -5.54 13.09 -23.22
N ASP A 212 -4.57 13.69 -22.52
CA ASP A 212 -3.31 14.15 -23.09
C ASP A 212 -2.18 13.09 -23.06
N GLY A 213 -2.44 11.93 -22.47
CA GLY A 213 -1.50 10.83 -22.32
C GLY A 213 -0.61 10.93 -21.07
N SER A 214 -0.65 12.04 -20.34
CA SER A 214 -0.05 12.19 -19.02
C SER A 214 -0.98 11.61 -17.95
N GLN A 215 -0.47 11.41 -16.73
CA GLN A 215 -1.32 11.05 -15.61
C GLN A 215 -1.50 12.25 -14.69
N GLU A 216 -2.74 12.49 -14.30
CA GLU A 216 -3.11 13.44 -13.28
C GLU A 216 -3.40 12.73 -11.96
N ILE A 217 -3.28 13.48 -10.87
CA ILE A 217 -3.62 13.04 -9.53
C ILE A 217 -4.89 13.76 -9.08
N LEU A 218 -5.94 12.99 -8.78
CA LEU A 218 -7.22 13.50 -8.29
C LEU A 218 -7.41 13.18 -6.81
N MET A 219 -7.74 14.22 -6.04
CA MET A 219 -8.06 14.12 -4.63
C MET A 219 -9.09 15.18 -4.24
N ASN A 220 -10.02 14.80 -3.38
CA ASN A 220 -10.99 15.74 -2.82
C ASN A 220 -10.44 16.32 -1.50
N VAL A 221 -10.32 17.64 -1.45
CA VAL A 221 -9.94 18.40 -0.25
C VAL A 221 -11.13 19.27 0.15
N LEU A 222 -11.77 18.92 1.26
CA LEU A 222 -12.96 19.61 1.75
C LEU A 222 -12.62 20.41 3.01
N PRO A 223 -13.09 21.67 3.16
CA PRO A 223 -12.90 22.41 4.39
C PRO A 223 -13.65 21.73 5.53
N ARG A 224 -12.98 21.50 6.66
CA ARG A 224 -13.63 21.01 7.87
C ARG A 224 -14.34 22.20 8.53
N LYS A 225 -15.62 22.42 8.19
CA LYS A 225 -16.47 23.30 9.01
C LYS A 225 -16.67 22.63 10.37
N MET A 226 -16.05 23.15 11.43
CA MET A 226 -16.35 22.73 12.80
C MET A 226 -17.79 23.10 13.15
N ASN A 227 -18.71 22.16 12.94
CA ASN A 227 -20.00 22.09 13.63
C ASN A 227 -20.54 20.67 13.56
N LEU A 228 -19.79 19.73 14.12
CA LEU A 228 -20.29 18.38 14.39
C LEU A 228 -19.97 18.07 15.86
N LYS A 229 -20.94 18.36 16.73
CA LYS A 229 -21.04 17.70 18.03
C LYS A 229 -21.10 16.19 17.75
N ASN A 230 -20.00 15.49 18.01
CA ASN A 230 -19.88 14.06 18.30
C ASN A 230 -21.10 13.21 17.95
N LEU A 231 -21.17 12.72 16.72
CA LEU A 231 -22.11 11.66 16.34
C LEU A 231 -21.43 10.31 16.59
N TYR A 232 -21.35 9.91 17.87
CA TYR A 232 -21.17 8.51 18.24
C TYR A 232 -22.54 7.83 18.18
N ARG A 233 -22.76 6.98 17.18
CA ARG A 233 -23.83 5.98 17.23
C ARG A 233 -23.20 4.65 17.64
N HIS A 234 -23.49 4.20 18.86
CA HIS A 234 -23.32 2.80 19.21
C HIS A 234 -24.36 1.99 18.43
N TYR A 235 -23.91 1.03 17.64
CA TYR A 235 -24.74 -0.09 17.23
C TYR A 235 -24.73 -1.10 18.39
N LYS A 236 -25.92 -1.39 18.94
CA LYS A 236 -26.15 -2.57 19.76
C LYS A 236 -26.51 -3.74 18.84
#